data_AF-A0A851GFE7-F1
#
_entry.id   AF-A0A851GFE7-F1
#
_cell.length_a   1.000
_cell.length_b   1.000
_cell.length_c   1.000
_cell.angle_alpha   90.00
_cell.angle_beta   90.00
_cell.angle_gamma   90.00
#
_symmetry.space_group_name_H-M   'P 1'
#
loop_
_entity.id
_entity.type
_entity.pdbx_description
1 polymer ?
#
loop_
_entity_poly.entity_id
_entity_poly.type
_entity_poly.pdbx_seq_one_letter_code
_entity_poly.pdbx_strand_id
1 'polypeptide(L)'
;MEPAPAWVTVIAVGDRPQQKFKMIRENRRMDKSESKHADMAGLPLPVAPDQGSLPPSHLYFRSPQGVEDQSGDFGWRRLPVGLGVAAAPMAVPSQVTIPLWRNVPEQISTKRAYLQLPRLDPGCQYLCFLLCDPQIREKEGGSWLRTPQLRMQKLNHPRMMIKSLLIRNFASRPIAYRLGDAESEILKAGSRRSFEMFDFDAYHPFVFADAVSDKVYVRSVLRPHRDRLTVLILYDRARSSQQDGAPGLFRVSVRRLSGPQLRLKAGGTS
;
A
#
# COMPACT_ATOMS: atom_id res chain seq x y z
N MET A 1 -4.32 8.61 32.49
CA MET A 1 -3.46 7.61 31.84
C MET A 1 -3.75 7.70 30.35
N GLU A 2 -2.79 8.10 29.51
CA GLU A 2 -3.03 8.18 28.06
C GLU A 2 -3.29 6.79 27.47
N PRO A 3 -4.23 6.66 26.52
CA PRO A 3 -4.52 5.38 25.90
C PRO A 3 -3.32 4.90 25.08
N ALA A 4 -3.04 3.60 25.12
CA ALA A 4 -1.97 2.99 24.32
C ALA A 4 -2.14 3.31 22.83
N PRO A 5 -1.06 3.53 22.07
CA PRO A 5 -1.16 3.82 20.63
C PRO A 5 -1.73 2.62 19.86
N ALA A 6 -2.31 2.91 18.70
CA ALA A 6 -2.58 1.89 17.69
C ALA A 6 -1.40 1.81 16.71
N TRP A 7 -1.24 0.68 16.03
CA TRP A 7 -0.17 0.47 15.06
C TRP A 7 -0.73 0.31 13.66
N VAL A 8 -0.18 1.03 12.69
CA VAL A 8 -0.68 1.06 11.32
C VAL A 8 0.43 0.70 10.34
N THR A 9 0.11 -0.17 9.39
CA THR A 9 0.92 -0.43 8.21
C THR A 9 0.12 -0.06 6.97
N VAL A 10 0.62 0.88 6.17
CA VAL A 10 -0.06 1.33 4.94
C VAL A 10 0.50 0.61 3.71
N ILE A 11 -0.41 0.10 2.89
CA ILE A 11 -0.12 -0.61 1.63
C ILE A 11 -0.94 0.07 0.53
N ALA A 12 -0.28 0.72 -0.42
CA ALA A 12 -0.94 1.20 -1.63
C ALA A 12 -1.14 0.05 -2.62
N VAL A 13 -2.37 -0.08 -3.13
CA VAL A 13 -2.79 -1.14 -4.04
C VAL A 13 -2.84 -0.60 -5.46
N GLY A 14 -2.03 -1.17 -6.34
CA GLY A 14 -2.03 -0.87 -7.76
C GLY A 14 -0.73 -1.26 -8.43
N ASP A 15 -0.71 -1.18 -9.75
CA ASP A 15 0.50 -1.41 -10.54
C ASP A 15 1.59 -0.38 -10.21
N ARG A 16 2.84 -0.83 -10.21
CA ARG A 16 3.98 0.09 -10.30
C ARG A 16 4.03 0.59 -11.74
N PRO A 17 3.95 1.90 -12.00
CA PRO A 17 4.08 2.41 -13.35
C PRO A 17 5.46 2.01 -13.90
N GLN A 18 5.49 1.64 -15.17
CA GLN A 18 6.74 1.38 -15.85
C GLN A 18 7.55 2.69 -15.92
N GLN A 19 8.85 2.59 -15.63
CA GLN A 19 9.74 3.72 -15.77
C GLN A 19 9.78 4.13 -17.25
N LYS A 20 9.29 5.34 -17.56
CA LYS A 20 9.40 5.91 -18.90
C LYS A 20 10.80 6.48 -19.07
N PHE A 21 11.33 6.36 -20.28
CA PHE A 21 12.61 6.97 -20.66
C PHE A 21 12.39 7.87 -21.88
N LYS A 22 13.07 9.03 -21.90
CA LYS A 22 13.12 9.93 -23.05
C LYS A 22 14.54 9.98 -23.57
N MET A 23 14.71 9.84 -24.88
CA MET A 23 15.99 10.04 -25.53
C MET A 23 16.27 11.54 -25.64
N ILE A 24 17.45 11.98 -25.21
CA ILE A 24 17.94 13.32 -25.58
C ILE A 24 18.21 13.29 -27.08
N ARG A 25 17.36 13.99 -27.85
CA ARG A 25 17.62 14.19 -29.27
C ARG A 25 18.73 15.21 -29.40
N GLU A 26 19.75 14.86 -30.16
CA GLU A 26 20.86 15.74 -30.51
C GLU A 26 20.29 16.94 -31.28
N ASN A 27 20.22 18.11 -30.65
CA ASN A 27 19.85 19.33 -31.35
C ASN A 27 21.00 19.72 -32.27
N ARG A 28 20.90 19.37 -33.56
CA ARG A 28 21.79 19.86 -34.63
C ARG A 28 21.56 21.34 -34.95
N ARG A 29 21.58 22.22 -33.95
CA ARG A 29 21.76 23.65 -34.16
C ARG A 29 22.79 24.12 -33.15
N MET A 30 24.02 24.25 -33.65
CA MET A 30 25.06 25.00 -32.97
C MET A 30 24.53 26.41 -32.74
N ASP A 31 24.34 26.77 -31.48
CA ASP A 31 24.68 28.10 -31.01
C ASP A 31 25.55 27.91 -29.77
N LYS A 32 26.71 28.55 -29.80
CA LYS A 32 27.76 28.45 -28.80
C LYS A 32 27.30 29.18 -27.53
N SER A 33 26.56 28.49 -26.67
CA SER A 33 26.56 28.80 -25.25
C SER A 33 26.37 27.52 -24.44
N GLU A 34 27.31 27.35 -23.51
CA GLU A 34 27.27 26.53 -22.30
C GLU A 34 26.17 25.45 -22.20
N SER A 35 26.56 24.19 -22.07
CA SER A 35 26.01 23.35 -20.99
C SER A 35 26.58 21.94 -21.03
N LYS A 36 26.75 21.37 -19.83
CA LYS A 36 27.15 19.98 -19.51
C LYS A 36 26.19 18.90 -20.04
N HIS A 37 25.39 19.20 -21.06
CA HIS A 37 24.35 18.34 -21.61
C HIS A 37 24.64 17.84 -23.04
N ALA A 38 25.70 18.35 -23.69
CA ALA A 38 26.13 17.84 -25.00
C ALA A 38 26.60 16.37 -24.92
N ASP A 39 27.25 15.98 -23.82
CA ASP A 39 27.79 14.61 -23.59
C ASP A 39 26.72 13.57 -23.21
N MET A 40 25.45 13.95 -23.06
CA MET A 40 24.35 13.02 -22.73
C MET A 40 23.44 12.73 -23.94
N ALA A 41 23.80 13.22 -25.13
CA ALA A 41 23.10 12.90 -26.37
C ALA A 41 23.06 11.38 -26.57
N GLY A 42 21.86 10.83 -26.82
CA GLY A 42 21.68 9.37 -26.98
C GLY A 42 21.51 8.56 -25.69
N LEU A 43 21.61 9.15 -24.49
CA LEU A 43 21.31 8.44 -23.24
C LEU A 43 19.81 8.46 -22.93
N PRO A 44 19.21 7.32 -22.51
CA PRO A 44 17.83 7.29 -22.05
C PRO A 44 17.72 7.96 -20.68
N LEU A 45 17.06 9.12 -20.62
CA LEU A 45 16.78 9.80 -19.35
C LEU A 45 15.48 9.31 -18.74
N PRO A 46 15.45 8.93 -17.45
CA PRO A 46 14.21 8.59 -16.78
C PRO A 46 13.29 9.82 -16.76
N VAL A 47 12.08 9.66 -17.28
CA VAL A 47 11.04 10.69 -17.19
C VAL A 47 10.39 10.57 -15.83
N ALA A 48 10.24 11.70 -15.14
CA ALA A 48 9.51 11.74 -13.89
C ALA A 48 8.07 11.23 -14.12
N PRO A 49 7.52 10.41 -13.20
CA PRO A 49 6.16 9.94 -13.32
C PRO A 49 5.19 11.12 -13.31
N ASP A 50 4.12 11.03 -14.10
CA ASP A 50 3.09 12.06 -14.20
C ASP A 50 2.53 12.37 -12.79
N GLN A 51 2.22 13.64 -12.50
CA GLN A 51 1.79 14.02 -11.17
C GLN A 51 0.54 13.23 -10.73
N GLY A 52 0.64 12.53 -9.58
CA GLY A 52 -0.46 11.73 -9.05
C GLY A 52 -0.66 10.36 -9.73
N SER A 53 0.22 9.95 -10.64
CA SER A 53 0.27 8.58 -11.17
C SER A 53 0.73 7.56 -10.12
N LEU A 54 1.53 8.01 -9.14
CA LEU A 54 1.96 7.25 -7.99
C LEU A 54 1.19 7.64 -6.72
N PRO A 55 0.99 6.71 -5.78
CA PRO A 55 0.53 7.05 -4.44
C PRO A 55 1.57 7.96 -3.76
N PRO A 56 1.16 8.74 -2.75
CA PRO A 56 2.12 9.45 -1.92
C PRO A 56 3.06 8.44 -1.23
N SER A 57 4.35 8.77 -1.12
CA SER A 57 5.32 7.93 -0.40
C SER A 57 5.11 7.97 1.12
N HIS A 58 4.55 9.08 1.60
CA HIS A 58 4.22 9.30 3.00
C HIS A 58 2.89 10.04 3.10
N LEU A 59 2.15 9.76 4.15
CA LEU A 59 1.04 10.59 4.62
C LEU A 59 1.50 11.31 5.88
N TYR A 60 1.07 12.54 6.06
CA TYR A 60 1.43 13.36 7.20
C TYR A 60 0.24 13.41 8.16
N PHE A 61 0.49 13.38 9.45
CA PHE A 61 -0.51 13.68 10.47
C PHE A 61 0.10 14.48 11.60
N ARG A 62 -0.72 15.23 12.33
CA ARG A 62 -0.27 15.85 13.57
C ARG A 62 -0.33 14.85 14.72
N SER A 63 0.81 14.64 15.35
CA SER A 63 0.86 13.96 16.64
C SER A 63 0.42 14.94 17.73
N PRO A 64 -0.54 14.56 18.60
CA PRO A 64 -0.90 15.39 19.75
C PRO A 64 0.27 15.52 20.75
N GLN A 65 1.19 14.56 20.73
CA GLN A 65 2.43 14.60 21.49
C GLN A 65 3.48 15.29 20.62
N GLY A 66 4.02 16.42 21.10
CA GLY A 66 5.12 17.17 20.50
C GLY A 66 6.45 16.42 20.49
N VAL A 67 6.44 15.17 20.02
CA VAL A 67 7.62 14.38 19.75
C VAL A 67 8.21 14.94 18.46
N GLU A 68 9.35 15.60 18.60
CA GLU A 68 10.20 16.07 17.52
C GLU A 68 10.45 14.90 16.55
N ASP A 69 10.06 15.04 15.28
CA ASP A 69 10.52 14.11 14.25
C ASP A 69 12.03 14.35 14.03
N GLN A 70 12.75 13.37 13.49
CA GLN A 70 14.21 13.49 13.25
C GLN A 70 14.60 14.67 12.31
N SER A 71 13.60 15.38 11.77
CA SER A 71 13.74 16.57 10.94
C SER A 71 13.52 17.91 11.67
N GLY A 72 13.32 17.93 13.00
CA GLY A 72 13.16 19.17 13.77
C GLY A 72 11.81 19.87 13.62
N ASP A 73 10.85 19.27 12.91
CA ASP A 73 9.50 19.81 12.74
C ASP A 73 8.62 19.35 13.92
N PHE A 74 8.28 20.29 14.81
CA PHE A 74 7.39 20.02 15.93
C PHE A 74 5.98 19.62 15.44
N GLY A 75 5.59 18.39 15.77
CA GLY A 75 4.19 17.94 15.73
C GLY A 75 3.74 17.23 14.45
N TRP A 76 4.48 17.28 13.34
CA TRP A 76 4.14 16.54 12.11
C TRP A 76 4.87 15.20 12.03
N ARG A 77 4.13 14.11 11.82
CA ARG A 77 4.70 12.76 11.68
C ARG A 77 4.42 12.18 10.30
N ARG A 78 5.39 11.43 9.78
CA ARG A 78 5.38 10.81 8.45
C ARG A 78 4.96 9.34 8.52
N LEU A 79 3.74 9.03 8.12
CA LEU A 79 3.25 7.66 7.96
C LEU A 79 3.70 7.09 6.59
N PRO A 80 4.65 6.14 6.54
CA PRO A 80 5.15 5.60 5.27
C PRO A 80 4.09 4.79 4.53
N VAL A 81 4.12 4.85 3.20
CA VAL A 81 3.21 4.15 2.29
C VAL A 81 4.01 3.28 1.33
N GLY A 82 3.75 1.97 1.34
CA GLY A 82 4.40 1.02 0.44
C GLY A 82 3.55 0.67 -0.77
N LEU A 83 4.02 0.94 -2.00
CA LEU A 83 3.33 0.51 -3.23
C LEU A 83 3.66 -0.96 -3.54
N GLY A 84 2.64 -1.82 -3.40
CA GLY A 84 2.78 -3.27 -3.60
C GLY A 84 3.57 -3.99 -2.51
N VAL A 85 3.90 -3.30 -1.41
CA VAL A 85 4.69 -3.82 -0.27
C VAL A 85 4.18 -3.26 1.04
N ALA A 86 4.46 -3.94 2.17
CA ALA A 86 4.17 -3.41 3.49
C ALA A 86 5.18 -2.33 3.88
N ALA A 87 4.69 -1.14 4.18
CA ALA A 87 5.49 -0.14 4.87
C ALA A 87 5.83 -0.57 6.30
N ALA A 88 6.81 0.09 6.91
CA ALA A 88 7.12 -0.12 8.32
C ALA A 88 5.88 0.20 9.19
N PRO A 89 5.52 -0.66 10.16
CA PRO A 89 4.47 -0.35 11.12
C PRO A 89 4.79 0.91 11.90
N MET A 90 3.82 1.83 12.02
CA MET A 90 3.97 3.08 12.75
C MET A 90 2.90 3.22 13.83
N ALA A 91 3.32 3.66 15.02
CA ALA A 91 2.42 4.00 16.10
C ALA A 91 1.69 5.32 15.81
N VAL A 92 0.37 5.32 16.00
CA VAL A 92 -0.52 6.48 15.82
C VAL A 92 -1.44 6.63 17.03
N PRO A 93 -1.92 7.85 17.33
CA PRO A 93 -2.94 8.07 18.35
C PRO A 93 -4.15 7.13 18.18
N SER A 94 -4.58 6.51 19.27
CA SER A 94 -5.80 5.69 19.30
C SER A 94 -7.01 6.55 19.71
N GLN A 95 -8.22 6.02 19.52
CA GLN A 95 -9.49 6.64 19.94
C GLN A 95 -9.85 8.00 19.33
N VAL A 96 -8.99 8.59 18.50
CA VAL A 96 -9.24 9.82 17.75
C VAL A 96 -9.25 9.56 16.25
N THR A 97 -10.03 10.35 15.50
CA THR A 97 -9.96 10.34 14.03
C THR A 97 -8.74 11.16 13.62
N ILE A 98 -7.83 10.57 12.86
CA ILE A 98 -6.59 11.23 12.45
C ILE A 98 -6.75 11.76 11.02
N PRO A 99 -6.77 13.08 10.80
CA PRO A 99 -6.62 13.64 9.46
C PRO A 99 -5.24 13.29 8.90
N LEU A 100 -5.22 12.82 7.66
CA LEU A 100 -4.01 12.47 6.91
C LEU A 100 -3.88 13.43 5.73
N TRP A 101 -2.69 14.00 5.55
CA TRP A 101 -2.38 14.92 4.46
C TRP A 101 -1.31 14.33 3.54
N ARG A 102 -1.35 14.70 2.26
CA ARG A 102 -0.33 14.26 1.28
C ARG A 102 1.00 15.01 1.43
N ASN A 103 0.93 16.27 1.85
CA ASN A 103 2.07 17.12 2.16
C ASN A 103 1.77 17.82 3.48
N VAL A 104 2.80 18.28 4.21
CA VAL A 104 2.60 19.13 5.38
C VAL A 104 1.88 20.41 4.94
N PRO A 105 0.69 20.72 5.47
CA PRO A 105 0.00 21.96 5.15
C PRO A 105 0.67 23.13 5.86
N GLU A 106 0.99 24.19 5.11
CA GLU A 106 1.45 25.48 5.66
C GLU A 106 0.39 26.12 6.56
N GLN A 107 -0.89 25.96 6.23
CA GLN A 107 -2.03 26.42 7.02
C GLN A 107 -3.10 25.32 7.08
N ILE A 108 -3.43 24.85 8.29
CA ILE A 108 -4.38 23.73 8.50
C ILE A 108 -5.83 24.15 8.25
N SER A 109 -6.19 25.40 8.59
CA SER A 109 -7.56 25.90 8.46
C SER A 109 -8.04 25.97 7.01
N THR A 110 -7.13 26.00 6.03
CA THR A 110 -7.45 26.20 4.61
C THR A 110 -7.37 24.92 3.77
N LYS A 111 -6.73 23.85 4.27
CA LYS A 111 -6.52 22.61 3.48
C LYS A 111 -7.30 21.44 4.05
N ARG A 112 -8.28 20.95 3.28
CA ARG A 112 -9.00 19.70 3.56
C ARG A 112 -8.01 18.53 3.66
N ALA A 113 -8.22 17.67 4.65
CA ALA A 113 -7.45 16.44 4.77
C ALA A 113 -7.58 15.58 3.52
N TYR A 114 -6.47 14.97 3.10
CA TYR A 114 -6.43 14.08 1.95
C TYR A 114 -7.18 12.77 2.22
N LEU A 115 -7.04 12.24 3.44
CA LEU A 115 -7.74 11.07 3.96
C LEU A 115 -8.01 11.27 5.45
N GLN A 116 -8.82 10.38 6.03
CA GLN A 116 -8.96 10.28 7.48
C GLN A 116 -8.77 8.82 7.90
N LEU A 117 -8.00 8.62 8.96
CA LEU A 117 -7.94 7.36 9.67
C LEU A 117 -9.03 7.39 10.75
N PRO A 118 -9.99 6.45 10.75
CA PRO A 118 -11.01 6.38 11.79
C PRO A 118 -10.40 6.09 13.17
N ARG A 119 -11.19 6.30 14.22
CA ARG A 119 -10.81 5.95 15.60
C ARG A 119 -10.38 4.49 15.68
N LEU A 120 -9.18 4.26 16.20
CA LEU A 120 -8.57 2.94 16.33
C LEU A 120 -8.60 2.45 17.77
N ASP A 121 -8.66 1.13 17.93
CA ASP A 121 -8.60 0.49 19.25
C ASP A 121 -7.18 0.60 19.81
N PRO A 122 -7.02 1.01 21.08
CA PRO A 122 -5.73 1.05 21.75
C PRO A 122 -4.98 -0.29 21.67
N GLY A 123 -3.67 -0.24 21.45
CA GLY A 123 -2.81 -1.44 21.41
C GLY A 123 -3.07 -2.39 20.25
N CYS A 124 -3.89 -2.01 19.27
CA CYS A 124 -4.22 -2.87 18.13
C CYS A 124 -3.40 -2.52 16.89
N GLN A 125 -2.99 -3.55 16.15
CA GLN A 125 -2.35 -3.41 14.85
C GLN A 125 -3.38 -3.48 13.71
N TYR A 126 -3.25 -2.61 12.72
CA TYR A 126 -4.10 -2.49 11.55
C TYR A 126 -3.29 -2.48 10.25
N LEU A 127 -3.79 -3.18 9.24
CA LEU A 127 -3.41 -2.96 7.85
C LEU A 127 -4.34 -1.94 7.23
N CYS A 128 -3.76 -0.94 6.58
CA CYS A 128 -4.45 0.12 5.87
C CYS A 128 -4.14 -0.01 4.38
N PHE A 129 -5.12 -0.45 3.61
CA PHE A 129 -5.04 -0.56 2.16
C PHE A 129 -5.48 0.76 1.54
N LEU A 130 -4.54 1.48 0.94
CA LEU A 130 -4.77 2.70 0.19
C LEU A 130 -5.10 2.31 -1.25
N LEU A 131 -6.33 2.58 -1.67
CA LEU A 131 -6.86 2.27 -3.00
C LEU A 131 -7.06 3.58 -3.78
N CYS A 132 -6.95 3.52 -5.09
CA CYS A 132 -7.43 4.56 -6.00
C CYS A 132 -8.52 3.97 -6.88
N ASP A 133 -9.47 4.79 -7.30
CA ASP A 133 -10.49 4.34 -8.25
C ASP A 133 -9.84 4.01 -9.61
N PRO A 134 -9.96 2.77 -10.10
CA PRO A 134 -9.39 2.39 -11.40
C PRO A 134 -10.06 3.12 -12.57
N GLN A 135 -11.31 3.58 -12.46
CA GLN A 135 -12.02 4.28 -13.53
C GLN A 135 -11.61 5.75 -13.69
N ILE A 136 -11.06 6.36 -12.64
CA ILE A 136 -10.62 7.77 -12.63
C ILE A 136 -9.14 7.89 -13.07
N ARG A 137 -8.43 6.76 -13.27
CA ARG A 137 -7.02 6.74 -13.71
C ARG A 137 -6.78 7.36 -15.08
N GLU A 138 -7.76 7.32 -15.98
CA GLU A 138 -7.53 7.61 -17.41
C GLU A 138 -8.03 8.98 -17.87
N LYS A 139 -8.98 9.62 -17.17
CA LYS A 139 -9.68 10.80 -17.71
C LYS A 139 -9.16 12.16 -17.22
N GLU A 140 -8.57 12.28 -16.02
CA GLU A 140 -8.41 13.61 -15.39
C GLU A 140 -7.10 13.88 -14.62
N GLY A 141 -6.02 13.14 -14.90
CA GLY A 141 -4.73 13.40 -14.27
C GLY A 141 -4.67 12.90 -12.82
N GLY A 142 -3.91 11.82 -12.63
CA GLY A 142 -3.44 11.32 -11.34
C GLY A 142 -4.51 10.78 -10.40
N SER A 143 -4.88 9.50 -10.55
CA SER A 143 -5.86 8.81 -9.69
C SER A 143 -5.62 8.93 -8.18
N TRP A 144 -4.35 9.02 -7.76
CA TRP A 144 -4.00 9.16 -6.35
C TRP A 144 -4.15 10.59 -5.83
N LEU A 145 -4.47 11.60 -6.67
CA LEU A 145 -4.73 12.96 -6.20
C LEU A 145 -6.18 13.12 -5.73
N ARG A 146 -7.14 12.59 -6.49
CA ARG A 146 -8.54 13.01 -6.39
C ARG A 146 -9.41 12.11 -5.50
N THR A 147 -9.23 10.80 -5.55
CA THR A 147 -10.16 9.85 -4.92
C THR A 147 -9.45 8.72 -4.16
N PRO A 148 -8.60 9.05 -3.17
CA PRO A 148 -8.01 8.01 -2.35
C PRO A 148 -9.09 7.35 -1.47
N GLN A 149 -9.06 6.03 -1.38
CA GLN A 149 -9.91 5.27 -0.46
C GLN A 149 -9.05 4.48 0.51
N LEU A 150 -9.48 4.42 1.77
CA LEU A 150 -8.81 3.65 2.81
C LEU A 150 -9.68 2.46 3.23
N ARG A 151 -9.15 1.25 3.12
CA ARG A 151 -9.77 0.03 3.65
C ARG A 151 -8.91 -0.54 4.75
N MET A 152 -9.51 -0.94 5.86
CA MET A 152 -8.76 -1.37 7.05
C MET A 152 -8.98 -2.85 7.38
N GLN A 153 -7.97 -3.46 8.00
CA GLN A 153 -8.02 -4.80 8.56
C GLN A 153 -7.29 -4.82 9.90
N LYS A 154 -8.04 -5.04 11.00
CA LYS A 154 -7.48 -5.27 12.33
C LYS A 154 -6.80 -6.64 12.36
N LEU A 155 -5.55 -6.70 12.84
CA LEU A 155 -4.74 -7.92 12.90
C LEU A 155 -4.80 -8.62 14.25
N ASN A 156 -4.89 -7.85 15.34
CA ASN A 156 -4.89 -8.40 16.71
C ASN A 156 -6.30 -8.88 17.14
N HIS A 157 -7.22 -9.03 16.19
CA HIS A 157 -8.53 -9.65 16.46
C HIS A 157 -8.31 -11.16 16.66
N PRO A 158 -8.93 -11.83 17.65
CA PRO A 158 -8.70 -13.27 17.91
C PRO A 158 -8.80 -14.15 16.65
N ARG A 159 -9.82 -13.90 15.82
CA ARG A 159 -10.01 -14.57 14.51
C ARG A 159 -8.86 -14.40 13.49
N MET A 160 -8.00 -13.40 13.65
CA MET A 160 -6.88 -13.11 12.75
C MET A 160 -5.51 -13.49 13.34
N MET A 161 -5.40 -13.64 14.67
CA MET A 161 -4.12 -13.95 15.34
C MET A 161 -3.58 -15.33 14.99
N ILE A 162 -4.45 -16.30 14.70
CA ILE A 162 -4.08 -17.68 14.34
C ILE A 162 -3.92 -17.90 12.83
N LYS A 163 -4.34 -16.93 12.01
CA LYS A 163 -4.26 -17.06 10.55
C LYS A 163 -2.82 -16.92 10.08
N SER A 164 -2.45 -17.39 8.91
CA SER A 164 -1.12 -17.13 8.32
C SER A 164 -1.21 -16.64 6.88
N LEU A 165 -2.38 -16.80 6.25
CA LEU A 165 -2.70 -16.28 4.93
C LEU A 165 -4.01 -15.48 4.96
N LEU A 166 -4.00 -14.31 4.32
CA LEU A 166 -5.18 -13.49 4.05
C LEU A 166 -5.23 -13.19 2.56
N ILE A 167 -6.32 -13.56 1.89
CA ILE A 167 -6.62 -13.20 0.50
C ILE A 167 -7.64 -12.07 0.51
N ARG A 168 -7.34 -10.97 -0.19
CA ARG A 168 -8.21 -9.79 -0.33
C ARG A 168 -8.51 -9.54 -1.78
N ASN A 169 -9.80 -9.52 -2.13
CA ASN A 169 -10.24 -9.12 -3.46
C ASN A 169 -10.67 -7.65 -3.45
N PHE A 170 -9.81 -6.77 -3.97
CA PHE A 170 -10.14 -5.38 -4.28
C PHE A 170 -10.47 -5.15 -5.75
N ALA A 171 -10.45 -6.19 -6.58
CA ALA A 171 -10.99 -6.08 -7.94
C ALA A 171 -12.50 -5.84 -7.87
N SER A 172 -13.01 -5.13 -8.88
CA SER A 172 -14.43 -4.84 -9.08
C SER A 172 -15.26 -6.08 -9.44
N ARG A 173 -14.61 -7.22 -9.68
CA ARG A 173 -15.20 -8.47 -10.17
C ARG A 173 -14.91 -9.67 -9.24
N PRO A 174 -15.72 -10.72 -9.29
CA PRO A 174 -15.39 -11.98 -8.60
C PRO A 174 -14.15 -12.64 -9.20
N ILE A 175 -13.32 -13.23 -8.34
CA ILE A 175 -12.08 -13.92 -8.71
C ILE A 175 -12.19 -15.37 -8.24
N ALA A 176 -12.03 -16.32 -9.15
CA ALA A 176 -11.87 -17.73 -8.81
C ALA A 176 -10.43 -17.95 -8.34
N TYR A 177 -10.23 -18.75 -7.30
CA TYR A 177 -8.89 -19.06 -6.80
C TYR A 177 -8.80 -20.50 -6.30
N ARG A 178 -7.60 -21.04 -6.36
CA ARG A 178 -7.25 -22.37 -5.87
C ARG A 178 -5.97 -22.30 -5.04
N LEU A 179 -5.98 -22.94 -3.88
CA LEU A 179 -4.84 -23.02 -2.97
C LEU A 179 -4.46 -24.47 -2.75
N GLY A 180 -3.22 -24.85 -3.09
CA GLY A 180 -2.80 -26.25 -3.08
C GLY A 180 -3.62 -27.08 -4.07
N ASP A 181 -3.97 -28.28 -3.62
CA ASP A 181 -4.81 -29.24 -4.35
C ASP A 181 -6.29 -29.15 -3.97
N ALA A 182 -6.68 -28.09 -3.25
CA ALA A 182 -8.07 -27.83 -2.92
C ALA A 182 -8.91 -27.54 -4.17
N GLU A 183 -10.24 -27.60 -4.04
CA GLU A 183 -11.15 -27.16 -5.08
C GLU A 183 -11.07 -25.65 -5.32
N SER A 184 -11.52 -25.23 -6.51
CA SER A 184 -11.61 -23.80 -6.86
C SER A 184 -12.74 -23.14 -6.08
N GLU A 185 -12.44 -22.03 -5.41
CA GLU A 185 -13.41 -21.20 -4.70
C GLU A 185 -13.59 -19.84 -5.40
N ILE A 186 -14.78 -19.25 -5.29
CA ILE A 186 -15.05 -17.90 -5.82
C ILE A 186 -14.98 -16.87 -4.68
N LEU A 187 -14.10 -15.88 -4.85
CA LEU A 187 -13.96 -14.74 -3.97
C LEU A 187 -14.67 -13.51 -4.57
N LYS A 188 -15.83 -13.14 -4.02
CA LYS A 188 -16.63 -11.98 -4.48
C LYS A 188 -15.83 -10.67 -4.42
N ALA A 189 -16.20 -9.69 -5.24
CA ALA A 189 -15.62 -8.34 -5.20
C ALA A 189 -15.72 -7.72 -3.79
N GLY A 190 -14.65 -7.10 -3.31
CA GLY A 190 -14.56 -6.50 -1.97
C GLY A 190 -14.45 -7.50 -0.81
N SER A 191 -14.52 -8.82 -1.08
CA SER A 191 -14.51 -9.84 -0.02
C SER A 191 -13.10 -10.27 0.37
N ARG A 192 -13.03 -11.10 1.43
CA ARG A 192 -11.77 -11.66 1.94
C ARG A 192 -11.94 -13.12 2.34
N ARG A 193 -10.83 -13.86 2.29
CA ARG A 193 -10.70 -15.20 2.88
C ARG A 193 -9.43 -15.28 3.70
N SER A 194 -9.45 -16.01 4.80
CA SER A 194 -8.29 -16.19 5.67
C SER A 194 -8.11 -17.65 6.03
N PHE A 195 -6.87 -18.11 6.04
CA PHE A 195 -6.50 -19.50 6.29
C PHE A 195 -5.56 -19.60 7.48
N GLU A 196 -5.72 -20.67 8.25
CA GLU A 196 -4.69 -21.14 9.17
C GLU A 196 -3.81 -22.08 8.37
N MET A 197 -2.50 -21.85 8.37
CA MET A 197 -1.54 -22.77 7.76
C MET A 197 -0.54 -23.15 8.83
N PHE A 198 -0.44 -24.45 9.08
CA PHE A 198 0.38 -25.03 10.15
C PHE A 198 1.62 -25.75 9.62
N ASP A 199 1.70 -25.96 8.31
CA ASP A 199 2.86 -26.55 7.65
C ASP A 199 3.70 -25.44 6.98
N PHE A 200 4.89 -25.22 7.52
CA PHE A 200 5.81 -24.15 7.08
C PHE A 200 6.88 -24.67 6.11
N ASP A 201 6.90 -25.98 5.89
CA ASP A 201 7.88 -26.67 5.08
C ASP A 201 7.33 -27.04 3.70
N ALA A 202 6.00 -27.09 3.57
CA ALA A 202 5.33 -27.28 2.29
C ALA A 202 5.19 -25.98 1.47
N TYR A 203 5.37 -26.13 0.16
CA TYR A 203 5.06 -25.09 -0.81
C TYR A 203 3.60 -25.21 -1.26
N HIS A 204 2.82 -24.15 -1.09
CA HIS A 204 1.42 -24.13 -1.48
C HIS A 204 1.25 -23.32 -2.77
N PRO A 205 0.95 -23.96 -3.91
CA PRO A 205 0.61 -23.24 -5.13
C PRO A 205 -0.67 -22.44 -4.92
N PHE A 206 -0.67 -21.20 -5.38
CA PHE A 206 -1.83 -20.33 -5.44
C PHE A 206 -2.06 -19.96 -6.90
N VAL A 207 -3.27 -20.24 -7.38
CA VAL A 207 -3.70 -19.96 -8.74
C VAL A 207 -4.98 -19.14 -8.65
N PHE A 208 -5.15 -18.18 -9.55
CA PHE A 208 -6.40 -17.41 -9.64
C PHE A 208 -6.82 -17.22 -11.10
N ALA A 209 -8.10 -16.93 -11.30
CA ALA A 209 -8.70 -16.69 -12.60
C ALA A 209 -9.79 -15.64 -12.47
N ASP A 210 -10.10 -14.95 -13.56
CA ASP A 210 -11.37 -14.21 -13.61
C ASP A 210 -12.50 -15.25 -13.57
N ALA A 211 -13.43 -15.11 -12.62
CA ALA A 211 -14.51 -16.08 -12.46
C ALA A 211 -15.47 -16.13 -13.65
N VAL A 212 -15.41 -15.15 -14.56
CA VAL A 212 -16.28 -15.06 -15.74
C VAL A 212 -15.61 -15.58 -17.02
N SER A 213 -14.28 -15.51 -17.13
CA SER A 213 -13.58 -15.82 -18.41
C SER A 213 -12.79 -17.13 -18.42
N ASP A 214 -12.80 -17.90 -17.33
CA ASP A 214 -12.01 -19.14 -17.09
C ASP A 214 -10.51 -19.05 -17.42
N LYS A 215 -10.02 -17.85 -17.76
CA LYS A 215 -8.63 -17.60 -18.09
C LYS A 215 -7.83 -17.60 -16.80
N VAL A 216 -6.92 -18.57 -16.71
CA VAL A 216 -6.07 -18.78 -15.55
C VAL A 216 -4.90 -17.80 -15.55
N TYR A 217 -4.73 -17.08 -14.46
CA TYR A 217 -3.68 -16.10 -14.24
C TYR A 217 -2.78 -16.52 -13.07
N VAL A 218 -1.47 -16.55 -13.34
CA VAL A 218 -0.32 -16.68 -12.42
C VAL A 218 -0.43 -17.70 -11.27
N ARG A 219 0.52 -18.65 -11.29
CA ARG A 219 0.88 -19.55 -10.18
C ARG A 219 1.88 -18.84 -9.25
N SER A 220 1.42 -18.34 -8.10
CA SER A 220 2.33 -17.92 -7.02
C SER A 220 2.61 -19.13 -6.13
N VAL A 221 3.85 -19.33 -5.72
CA VAL A 221 4.16 -20.37 -4.71
C VAL A 221 4.29 -19.70 -3.35
N LEU A 222 3.47 -20.14 -2.40
CA LEU A 222 3.42 -19.61 -1.04
C LEU A 222 4.21 -20.52 -0.10
N ARG A 223 5.09 -19.90 0.68
CA ARG A 223 5.68 -20.49 1.89
C ARG A 223 5.45 -19.48 3.04
N PRO A 224 4.29 -19.54 3.70
CA PRO A 224 3.99 -18.65 4.81
C PRO A 224 5.00 -18.83 5.95
N HIS A 225 5.11 -17.84 6.82
CA HIS A 225 6.01 -17.88 7.98
C HIS A 225 5.20 -17.76 9.27
N ARG A 226 5.59 -18.46 10.35
CA ARG A 226 4.85 -18.47 11.64
C ARG A 226 4.55 -17.07 12.17
N ASP A 227 5.55 -16.20 12.16
CA ASP A 227 5.45 -14.86 12.76
C ASP A 227 4.91 -13.76 11.82
N ARG A 228 4.50 -14.13 10.59
CA ARG A 228 4.07 -13.16 9.59
C ARG A 228 2.74 -13.56 9.00
N LEU A 229 1.89 -12.56 8.77
CA LEU A 229 0.73 -12.73 7.92
C LEU A 229 1.15 -12.51 6.47
N THR A 230 1.00 -13.53 5.63
CA THR A 230 1.06 -13.35 4.17
C THR A 230 -0.29 -12.82 3.70
N VAL A 231 -0.27 -11.71 2.97
CA VAL A 231 -1.46 -11.09 2.37
C VAL A 231 -1.34 -11.16 0.86
N LEU A 232 -2.28 -11.83 0.22
CA LEU A 232 -2.47 -11.82 -1.23
C LEU A 232 -3.53 -10.79 -1.59
N ILE A 233 -3.18 -9.87 -2.47
CA ILE A 233 -4.04 -8.77 -2.86
C ILE A 233 -4.34 -8.88 -4.35
N LEU A 234 -5.62 -9.08 -4.66
CA LEU A 234 -6.17 -9.09 -6.01
C LEU A 234 -6.77 -7.72 -6.31
N TYR A 235 -6.52 -7.15 -7.48
CA TYR A 235 -6.97 -5.81 -7.85
C TYR A 235 -7.14 -5.67 -9.37
N ASP A 236 -7.87 -4.65 -9.83
CA ASP A 236 -7.94 -4.34 -11.25
C ASP A 236 -6.69 -3.58 -11.71
N ARG A 237 -6.01 -4.11 -12.73
CA ARG A 237 -4.86 -3.44 -13.36
C ARG A 237 -5.31 -2.26 -14.22
N ALA A 238 -4.39 -1.32 -14.44
CA ALA A 238 -4.61 -0.27 -15.43
C ALA A 238 -4.64 -0.87 -16.87
N ARG A 239 -5.50 -0.32 -17.74
CA ARG A 239 -5.64 -0.80 -19.12
C ARG A 239 -4.38 -0.63 -19.97
N SER A 240 -3.50 0.28 -19.57
CA SER A 240 -2.19 0.48 -20.20
C SER A 240 -1.15 -0.60 -19.89
N SER A 241 -1.45 -1.59 -19.04
CA SER A 241 -0.58 -2.73 -18.82
C SER A 241 -0.69 -3.73 -19.98
N GLN A 242 0.41 -4.36 -20.39
CA GLN A 242 0.46 -5.34 -21.51
C GLN A 242 -0.51 -6.54 -21.37
N GLN A 243 -1.20 -6.68 -20.23
CA GLN A 243 -2.22 -7.68 -19.95
C GLN A 243 -3.55 -6.97 -19.67
N ASP A 244 -4.05 -6.28 -20.68
CA ASP A 244 -5.26 -5.49 -20.59
C ASP A 244 -6.45 -6.34 -20.09
N GLY A 245 -7.19 -5.80 -19.11
CA GLY A 245 -8.32 -6.48 -18.47
C GLY A 245 -8.02 -7.59 -17.45
N ALA A 246 -6.76 -8.04 -17.29
CA ALA A 246 -6.41 -9.09 -16.34
C ALA A 246 -6.33 -8.59 -14.88
N PRO A 247 -6.80 -9.37 -13.90
CA PRO A 247 -6.62 -9.04 -12.49
C PRO A 247 -5.14 -9.09 -12.10
N GLY A 248 -4.70 -8.09 -11.34
CA GLY A 248 -3.36 -8.02 -10.76
C GLY A 248 -3.30 -8.79 -9.45
N LEU A 249 -2.15 -9.39 -9.17
CA LEU A 249 -1.82 -10.01 -7.89
C LEU A 249 -0.50 -9.43 -7.38
N PHE A 250 -0.44 -9.08 -6.09
CA PHE A 250 0.84 -9.00 -5.39
C PHE A 250 0.73 -9.62 -3.99
N ARG A 251 1.89 -10.09 -3.51
CA ARG A 251 2.06 -10.73 -2.21
C ARG A 251 2.80 -9.81 -1.28
N VAL A 252 2.25 -9.59 -0.10
CA VAL A 252 2.88 -8.82 0.98
C VAL A 252 3.04 -9.70 2.21
N SER A 253 4.18 -9.61 2.88
CA SER A 253 4.36 -10.23 4.20
C SER A 253 4.36 -9.15 5.27
N VAL A 254 3.52 -9.32 6.28
CA VAL A 254 3.35 -8.35 7.37
C VAL A 254 3.80 -9.00 8.67
N ARG A 255 4.71 -8.35 9.38
CA ARG A 255 5.11 -8.76 10.72
C ARG A 255 3.97 -8.49 11.70
N ARG A 256 3.62 -9.49 12.52
CA ARG A 256 2.73 -9.30 13.66
C ARG A 256 3.51 -8.70 14.82
N LEU A 257 2.99 -7.62 15.37
CA LEU A 257 3.54 -7.03 16.59
C LEU A 257 2.95 -7.78 17.79
N SER A 258 3.80 -8.37 18.62
CA SER A 258 3.42 -9.03 19.86
C SER A 258 3.63 -8.12 21.07
N GLY A 259 2.93 -8.44 22.17
CA GLY A 259 2.86 -7.79 23.49
C GLY A 259 3.79 -6.60 23.79
N PRO A 260 5.13 -6.76 23.86
CA PRO A 260 6.02 -5.69 24.30
C PRO A 260 6.11 -4.51 23.32
N GLN A 261 6.05 -4.74 22.01
CA GLN A 261 6.11 -3.67 21.00
C GLN A 261 4.83 -2.83 20.95
N LEU A 262 3.70 -3.40 21.38
CA LEU A 262 2.44 -2.66 21.56
C LEU A 262 2.43 -1.84 22.87
N ARG A 263 3.33 -2.16 23.81
CA ARG A 263 3.50 -1.50 25.11
C ARG A 263 4.62 -0.46 25.14
N LEU A 264 5.62 -0.58 24.27
CA LEU A 264 6.82 0.27 24.27
C LEU A 264 6.64 1.54 23.45
N LYS A 265 6.23 2.62 24.15
CA LYS A 265 6.62 4.05 24.03
C LYS A 265 5.54 4.97 24.64
N ALA A 266 5.02 4.63 25.81
CA ALA A 266 4.14 5.51 26.60
C ALA A 266 4.77 5.92 27.95
N GLY A 267 6.04 5.59 28.20
CA GLY A 267 6.72 5.94 29.43
C GLY A 267 8.21 5.74 29.27
N GLY A 268 8.95 6.85 29.22
CA GLY A 268 10.40 6.88 29.11
C GLY A 268 10.93 8.18 29.69
N THR A 269 10.56 8.46 30.94
CA THR A 269 11.26 9.40 31.83
C THR A 269 11.22 8.83 33.24
N SER A 270 12.35 8.31 33.68
CA SER A 270 12.86 8.41 35.05
C SER A 270 14.31 7.94 35.03
#